data_AF-A0AAV2I187-F1
#
_entry.id   AF-A0AAV2I187-F1
#
_cell.length_a   1.000
_cell.length_b   1.000
_cell.length_c   1.000
_cell.angle_alpha   90.00
_cell.angle_beta   90.00
_cell.angle_gamma   90.00
#
_symmetry.space_group_name_H-M   'P 1'
#
loop_
_entity.id
_entity.type
_entity.pdbx_description
1 polymer ?
#
loop_
_entity_poly.entity_id
_entity_poly.type
_entity_poly.pdbx_seq_one_letter_code
_entity_poly.pdbx_strand_id
1 'polypeptide(L)'
;PVLSVVNVRNAYQSSQLLAQTFLRNVLGTKLMSELLSDREQINRTLLKGLEEATEPWGVKIERVEITDVRIPIQMQRAMAA
;
A
#
# COMPACT_ATOMS: atom_id res chain seq x y z
N PRO A 1 -19.87 -17.56 17.66
CA PRO A 1 -18.46 -17.89 17.92
C PRO A 1 -17.63 -17.86 16.61
N VAL A 2 -16.30 -17.73 16.73
CA VAL A 2 -15.26 -18.12 15.75
C VAL A 2 -14.62 -17.07 14.81
N LEU A 3 -15.27 -16.01 14.31
CA LEU A 3 -14.46 -14.91 13.73
C LEU A 3 -13.59 -14.21 14.81
N SER A 4 -14.01 -14.39 16.07
CA SER A 4 -13.52 -13.75 17.29
C SER A 4 -12.14 -14.20 17.78
N VAL A 5 -11.42 -15.08 17.07
CA VAL A 5 -10.01 -15.40 17.38
C VAL A 5 -9.19 -15.49 16.07
N VAL A 6 -9.10 -14.34 15.38
CA VAL A 6 -7.88 -13.87 14.71
C VAL A 6 -7.10 -14.89 13.88
N ASN A 7 -7.38 -14.96 12.56
CA ASN A 7 -6.48 -15.57 11.55
C ASN A 7 -5.06 -14.96 11.56
N VAL A 8 -4.90 -13.84 12.26
CA VAL A 8 -3.68 -13.08 12.40
C VAL A 8 -3.52 -12.71 13.87
N ARG A 9 -2.40 -13.06 14.52
CA ARG A 9 -2.11 -12.68 15.92
C ARG A 9 -2.35 -11.20 16.25
N ASN A 10 -2.15 -10.31 15.28
CA ASN A 10 -2.40 -8.88 15.39
C ASN A 10 -2.82 -8.28 14.03
N ALA A 11 -4.12 -8.14 13.80
CA ALA A 11 -4.67 -7.63 12.53
C ALA A 11 -4.13 -6.24 12.17
N TYR A 12 -3.86 -5.38 13.15
CA TYR A 12 -3.25 -4.06 12.93
C TYR A 12 -1.83 -4.18 12.36
N GLN A 13 -0.97 -5.00 12.97
CA GLN A 13 0.40 -5.22 12.48
C GLN A 13 0.40 -5.86 11.08
N SER A 14 -0.45 -6.85 10.83
CA SER A 14 -0.48 -7.48 9.51
C SER A 14 -1.05 -6.56 8.44
N SER A 15 -2.06 -5.75 8.74
CA SER A 15 -2.54 -4.72 7.82
C SER A 15 -1.46 -3.68 7.51
N GLN A 16 -0.62 -3.30 8.49
CA GLN A 16 0.53 -2.44 8.24
C GLN A 16 1.58 -3.10 7.34
N LEU A 17 1.95 -4.35 7.62
CA LEU A 17 2.93 -5.09 6.81
C LEU A 17 2.44 -5.32 5.38
N LEU A 18 1.15 -5.62 5.24
CA LEU A 18 0.48 -5.77 3.96
C LEU A 18 0.49 -4.46 3.18
N ALA A 19 0.11 -3.34 3.82
CA ALA A 19 0.18 -2.01 3.24
C ALA A 19 1.60 -1.64 2.79
N GLN A 20 2.62 -1.93 3.60
CA GLN A 20 4.02 -1.69 3.22
C GLN A 20 4.46 -2.52 2.02
N THR A 21 4.06 -3.80 1.96
CA THR A 21 4.40 -4.69 0.84
C THR A 21 3.71 -4.25 -0.44
N PHE A 22 2.43 -3.90 -0.35
CA PHE A 22 1.67 -3.34 -1.47
C PHE A 22 2.25 -2.02 -1.97
N LEU A 23 2.53 -1.08 -1.06
CA LEU A 23 3.18 0.18 -1.41
C LEU A 23 4.51 -0.06 -2.12
N ARG A 24 5.37 -0.96 -1.60
CA ARG A 24 6.64 -1.29 -2.25
C ARG A 24 6.45 -1.86 -3.65
N ASN A 25 5.51 -2.78 -3.84
CA ASN A 25 5.21 -3.37 -5.15
C ASN A 25 4.69 -2.33 -6.15
N VAL A 26 3.77 -1.48 -5.72
CA VAL A 26 3.19 -0.43 -6.55
C VAL A 26 4.26 0.61 -6.93
N LEU A 27 5.09 1.04 -5.98
CA LEU A 27 6.20 1.96 -6.24
C LEU A 27 7.29 1.33 -7.13
N GLY A 28 7.48 0.00 -7.08
CA GLY A 28 8.47 -0.71 -7.91
C GLY A 28 7.98 -1.08 -9.31
N THR A 29 6.67 -1.13 -9.53
CA THR A 29 6.06 -1.46 -10.84
C THR A 29 5.60 -0.23 -11.62
N LYS A 30 5.54 0.93 -10.98
CA LYS A 30 5.15 2.21 -11.57
C LYS A 30 6.34 3.14 -11.76
N LEU A 31 6.32 3.90 -12.86
CA LEU A 31 7.28 4.97 -13.08
C LEU A 31 6.99 6.11 -12.09
N MET A 32 8.03 6.78 -11.61
CA MET A 32 7.86 7.88 -10.64
C MET A 32 7.09 9.08 -11.18
N SER A 33 7.09 9.28 -12.51
CA SER A 33 6.23 10.26 -13.17
C SER A 33 4.75 9.92 -13.01
N GLU A 34 4.38 8.64 -13.10
CA GLU A 34 3.01 8.17 -12.78
C GLU A 34 2.71 8.36 -11.30
N LEU A 35 3.69 8.16 -10.40
CA LEU A 35 3.49 8.40 -8.97
C LEU A 35 3.18 9.86 -8.62
N LEU A 36 3.73 10.80 -9.39
CA LEU A 36 3.49 12.24 -9.20
C LEU A 36 2.21 12.72 -9.90
N SER A 37 1.90 12.17 -11.09
CA SER A 37 0.74 12.60 -11.90
C SER A 37 -0.56 11.88 -11.55
N ASP A 38 -0.50 10.60 -11.16
CA ASP A 38 -1.67 9.72 -11.01
C ASP A 38 -1.90 9.24 -9.56
N ARG A 39 -1.57 10.07 -8.56
CA ARG A 39 -1.76 9.74 -7.14
C ARG A 39 -3.14 9.20 -6.81
N GLU A 40 -4.19 9.80 -7.37
CA GLU A 40 -5.58 9.36 -7.19
C GLU A 40 -5.82 7.93 -7.66
N GLN A 41 -5.27 7.58 -8.84
CA GLN A 41 -5.41 6.23 -9.37
C GLN A 41 -4.65 5.22 -8.52
N ILE A 42 -3.46 5.58 -8.06
CA ILE A 42 -2.63 4.72 -7.22
C ILE A 42 -3.29 4.50 -5.86
N ASN A 43 -3.84 5.55 -5.25
CA ASN A 43 -4.60 5.46 -3.99
C ASN A 43 -5.79 4.51 -4.15
N ARG A 44 -6.53 4.59 -5.26
CA ARG A 44 -7.64 3.66 -5.56
C ARG A 44 -7.18 2.22 -5.71
N THR A 45 -6.08 1.97 -6.43
CA THR A 45 -5.52 0.63 -6.60
C THR A 45 -5.05 0.04 -5.27
N LEU A 46 -4.39 0.85 -4.43
CA LEU A 46 -3.96 0.45 -3.10
C LEU A 46 -5.15 0.15 -2.19
N LEU A 47 -6.17 1.01 -2.18
CA LEU A 47 -7.38 0.82 -1.39
C LEU A 47 -8.04 -0.53 -1.73
N LYS A 48 -8.29 -0.77 -3.02
CA LYS A 48 -8.96 -1.99 -3.48
C LYS A 48 -8.15 -3.25 -3.13
N GLY A 49 -6.84 -3.23 -3.38
CA GLY A 49 -5.98 -4.38 -3.09
C GLY A 49 -5.86 -4.66 -1.58
N LEU A 50 -5.88 -3.62 -0.76
CA LEU A 50 -5.85 -3.79 0.69
C LEU A 50 -7.21 -4.23 1.23
N GLU A 51 -8.34 -3.69 0.76
CA GLU A 51 -9.68 -4.13 1.17
C GLU A 51 -9.88 -5.63 0.89
N GLU A 52 -9.56 -6.10 -0.32
CA GLU A 52 -9.68 -7.52 -0.69
C GLU A 52 -8.83 -8.43 0.21
N ALA A 53 -7.63 -7.96 0.60
CA ALA A 53 -6.72 -8.73 1.43
C ALA A 53 -7.03 -8.64 2.93
N THR A 54 -7.72 -7.59 3.41
CA THR A 54 -8.13 -7.42 4.81
C THR A 54 -9.55 -7.90 5.10
N GLU A 55 -10.36 -8.17 4.08
CA GLU A 55 -11.71 -8.75 4.21
C GLU A 55 -11.73 -10.07 5.01
N PRO A 56 -10.79 -11.02 4.82
CA PRO A 56 -10.71 -12.24 5.62
C PRO A 56 -10.36 -12.01 7.11
N TRP A 57 -9.86 -10.82 7.45
CA TRP A 57 -9.54 -10.40 8.82
C TRP A 57 -10.68 -9.63 9.47
N GLY A 58 -11.76 -9.35 8.75
CA GLY A 58 -12.86 -8.51 9.21
C GLY A 58 -12.47 -7.04 9.39
N VAL A 59 -11.39 -6.61 8.73
CA VAL A 59 -10.90 -5.22 8.80
C VAL A 59 -11.31 -4.48 7.53
N LYS A 60 -12.11 -3.42 7.70
CA LYS A 60 -12.50 -2.51 6.62
C LYS A 60 -11.54 -1.33 6.58
N ILE A 61 -11.04 -1.01 5.39
CA ILE A 61 -10.17 0.14 5.15
C ILE A 61 -10.99 1.22 4.47
N GLU A 62 -11.10 2.40 5.09
CA GLU A 62 -11.92 3.48 4.52
C GLU A 62 -11.17 4.37 3.53
N ARG A 63 -9.86 4.55 3.75
CA ARG A 63 -9.03 5.43 2.93
C ARG A 63 -7.57 5.04 3.03
N VAL A 64 -6.87 5.17 1.91
CA VAL A 64 -5.41 5.04 1.80
C VAL A 64 -4.88 6.28 1.11
N GLU A 65 -3.82 6.85 1.65
CA GLU A 65 -3.19 8.03 1.09
C GLU A 65 -1.67 7.87 1.11
N ILE A 66 -1.05 8.05 -0.05
CA ILE A 66 0.41 8.08 -0.17
C ILE A 66 0.89 9.44 0.35
N THR A 67 1.58 9.39 1.49
CA THR A 67 2.34 10.52 2.05
C THR A 67 3.70 10.67 1.35
N ASP A 68 4.55 11.58 1.84
CA ASP A 68 5.85 11.87 1.21
C ASP A 68 6.73 10.63 1.02
N VAL A 69 6.85 10.18 -0.24
CA VAL A 69 7.79 9.14 -0.63
C VAL A 69 9.16 9.79 -0.77
N ARG A 70 10.00 9.65 0.26
CA ARG A 70 11.41 10.08 0.18
C ARG A 70 12.19 9.06 -0.64
N ILE A 71 12.51 9.41 -1.87
CA ILE A 71 13.22 8.52 -2.78
C ILE A 71 14.72 8.72 -2.63
N PRO A 72 15.51 7.66 -2.43
CA PRO A 72 16.95 7.76 -2.29
C PRO A 72 17.57 8.52 -3.46
N ILE A 73 18.53 9.40 -3.18
CA ILE A 73 19.16 10.28 -4.18
C ILE A 73 19.82 9.51 -5.33
N GLN A 74 20.22 8.26 -5.07
CA GLN A 74 20.77 7.34 -6.08
C GLN A 74 19.73 6.94 -7.14
N MET A 75 18.47 6.73 -6.75
CA MET A 75 17.38 6.47 -7.69
C MET A 75 16.98 7.73 -8.45
N GLN A 76 16.95 8.90 -7.81
CA GLN A 76 16.65 10.17 -8.49
C GLN A 76 17.62 10.45 -9.65
N ARG A 77 18.91 10.10 -9.50
CA ARG A 77 19.91 10.28 -10.57
C ARG A 77 19.71 9.33 -11.75
N ALA A 78 19.30 8.09 -11.50
CA ALA A 78 19.01 7.12 -12.56
C ALA A 78 17.75 7.46 -13.39
N MET A 79 16.96 8.42 -12.93
CA MET A 79 15.74 8.89 -13.59
C MET A 79 15.90 10.23 -14.33
N ALA A 80 16.96 10.97 -14.03
CA ALA A 80 17.26 12.27 -14.66
C ALA A 80 18.23 12.16 -15.86
N ALA A 81 18.79 10.97 -16.09
CA ALA A 81 19.61 10.61 -17.25
C ALA A 81 18.79 9.79 -18.23
#